data_AF-A0AAD5QHQ5-F1
#
_entry.id   AF-A0AAD5QHQ5-F1
#
_cell.length_a   1.000
_cell.length_b   1.000
_cell.length_c   1.000
_cell.angle_alpha   90.00
_cell.angle_beta   90.00
_cell.angle_gamma   90.00
#
_symmetry.space_group_name_H-M   'P 1'
#
loop_
_entity.id
_entity.type
_entity.pdbx_description
1 polymer ?
#
loop_
_entity_poly.entity_id
_entity_poly.type
_entity_poly.pdbx_seq_one_letter_code
_entity_poly.pdbx_strand_id
1 'polypeptide(L)'
;MAGWCAEHLRDLEGWRACGLKLSTPSDECAKLFDGALRQLVSWSDCDALGGLQKTLEDMKAADSRAVLPRAFCLGLEGLGTGTCTRVNDVFKAELEQLQADAVSYGNTREQQHAKAVLLWGEGKMKEATKVWEEILTNNPIDLMAIKFAHDAYFFMGDAKMKRDSVQAVIPKHKGNEPCYSYLHGMLAFGLEECKQYDQAEKEAMK
;
A
#
# COMPACT_ATOMS: atom_id res chain seq x y z
N MET A 1 8.66 -16.84 -9.26
CA MET A 1 7.52 -17.19 -8.39
C MET A 1 7.96 -17.03 -6.96
N ALA A 2 7.32 -16.14 -6.20
CA ALA A 2 7.74 -15.77 -4.85
C ALA A 2 7.04 -16.66 -3.81
N GLY A 3 7.60 -17.85 -3.52
CA GLY A 3 7.06 -18.77 -2.52
C GLY A 3 7.02 -18.17 -1.10
N TRP A 4 7.98 -17.31 -0.79
CA TRP A 4 8.08 -16.62 0.51
C TRP A 4 6.90 -15.71 0.84
N CYS A 5 6.14 -15.25 -0.17
CA CYS A 5 5.04 -14.30 0.03
C CYS A 5 3.95 -14.85 0.96
N ALA A 6 3.71 -16.17 0.97
CA ALA A 6 2.71 -16.80 1.82
C ALA A 6 3.24 -17.28 3.19
N GLU A 7 4.55 -17.16 3.43
CA GLU A 7 5.15 -17.59 4.68
C GLU A 7 4.89 -16.58 5.79
N HIS A 8 4.44 -17.06 6.95
CA HIS A 8 4.23 -16.23 8.15
C HIS A 8 3.40 -14.95 7.87
N LEU A 9 2.29 -15.10 7.14
CA LEU A 9 1.34 -14.01 6.94
C LEU A 9 0.82 -13.50 8.28
N ARG A 10 0.79 -12.18 8.43
CA ARG A 10 0.31 -11.51 9.65
C ARG A 10 -1.20 -11.69 9.78
N ASP A 11 -1.61 -12.33 10.86
CA ASP A 11 -2.99 -12.31 11.37
C ASP A 11 -3.27 -11.02 12.17
N LEU A 12 -4.45 -10.91 12.78
CA LEU A 12 -4.82 -9.69 13.53
C LEU A 12 -3.86 -9.40 14.70
N GLU A 13 -3.38 -10.45 15.38
CA GLU A 13 -2.38 -10.34 16.45
C GLU A 13 -1.05 -9.82 15.90
N GLY A 14 -0.57 -10.36 14.77
CA GLY A 14 0.64 -9.92 14.10
C GLY A 14 0.58 -8.45 13.66
N TRP A 15 -0.52 -8.03 13.05
CA TRP A 15 -0.76 -6.62 12.69
C TRP A 15 -0.81 -5.71 13.93
N ARG A 16 -1.39 -6.19 15.04
CA ARG A 16 -1.41 -5.44 16.30
C ARG A 16 -0.04 -5.33 16.94
N ALA A 17 0.74 -6.42 16.94
CA ALA A 17 2.08 -6.49 17.53
C ALA A 17 3.08 -5.53 16.86
N CYS A 18 2.93 -5.28 15.55
CA CYS A 18 3.72 -4.25 14.86
C CYS A 18 3.10 -2.84 14.93
N GLY A 19 2.05 -2.62 15.74
CA GLY A 19 1.44 -1.30 15.90
C GLY A 19 0.59 -0.85 14.71
N LEU A 20 0.22 -1.77 13.82
CA LEU A 20 -0.52 -1.54 12.59
C LEU A 20 -1.91 -2.20 12.61
N LYS A 21 -2.60 -2.16 13.77
CA LYS A 21 -3.90 -2.81 14.01
C LYS A 21 -4.93 -2.55 12.88
N LEU A 22 -5.64 -3.60 12.49
CA LEU A 22 -6.77 -3.56 11.55
C LEU A 22 -8.11 -3.52 12.30
N SER A 23 -9.14 -2.95 11.68
CA SER A 23 -10.51 -2.94 12.24
C SER A 23 -11.36 -4.13 11.80
N THR A 24 -10.95 -4.88 10.77
CA THR A 24 -11.61 -6.14 10.41
C THR A 24 -11.51 -7.17 11.55
N PRO A 25 -12.56 -7.96 11.82
CA PRO A 25 -12.51 -9.08 12.74
C PRO A 25 -12.01 -10.38 12.08
N SER A 26 -11.74 -10.40 10.77
CA SER A 26 -11.39 -11.61 10.02
C SER A 26 -9.87 -11.80 9.95
N ASP A 27 -9.37 -12.82 10.65
CA ASP A 27 -7.96 -13.22 10.57
C ASP A 27 -7.55 -13.64 9.15
N GLU A 28 -8.45 -14.29 8.42
CA GLU A 28 -8.19 -14.70 7.04
C GLU A 28 -8.04 -13.47 6.13
N CYS A 29 -8.92 -12.48 6.27
CA CYS A 29 -8.80 -11.23 5.52
C CYS A 29 -7.48 -10.49 5.85
N ALA A 30 -7.07 -10.47 7.13
CA ALA A 30 -5.83 -9.86 7.56
C ALA A 30 -4.57 -10.53 6.94
N LYS A 31 -4.58 -11.86 6.87
CA LYS A 31 -3.49 -12.65 6.24
C LYS A 31 -3.43 -12.43 4.75
N LEU A 32 -4.57 -12.53 4.06
CA LEU A 32 -4.65 -12.31 2.62
C LEU A 32 -4.27 -10.89 2.23
N PHE A 33 -4.62 -9.89 3.06
CA PHE A 33 -4.19 -8.52 2.88
C PHE A 33 -2.66 -8.36 2.98
N ASP A 34 -2.03 -9.01 3.97
CA ASP A 34 -0.56 -9.04 4.06
C ASP A 34 0.08 -9.71 2.83
N GLY A 35 -0.48 -10.83 2.36
CA GLY A 35 -0.04 -11.51 1.15
C GLY A 35 -0.20 -10.65 -0.11
N ALA A 36 -1.30 -9.92 -0.23
CA ALA A 36 -1.55 -9.02 -1.36
C ALA A 36 -0.57 -7.84 -1.38
N LEU A 37 -0.25 -7.24 -0.22
CA LEU A 37 0.77 -6.20 -0.10
C LEU A 37 2.15 -6.71 -0.53
N ARG A 38 2.53 -7.91 -0.09
CA ARG A 38 3.82 -8.52 -0.45
C ARG A 38 3.92 -8.76 -1.96
N GLN A 39 2.86 -9.27 -2.58
CA GLN A 39 2.81 -9.48 -4.03
C GLN A 39 2.89 -8.16 -4.81
N LEU A 40 2.17 -7.12 -4.37
CA LEU A 40 2.25 -5.79 -4.98
C LEU A 40 3.66 -5.20 -4.88
N VAL A 41 4.25 -5.19 -3.70
CA VAL A 41 5.56 -4.53 -3.47
C VAL A 41 6.68 -5.29 -4.17
N SER A 42 6.60 -6.61 -4.21
CA SER A 42 7.59 -7.46 -4.88
C SER A 42 7.38 -7.61 -6.39
N TRP A 43 6.29 -7.05 -6.94
CA TRP A 43 5.88 -7.24 -8.34
C TRP A 43 5.90 -8.71 -8.77
N SER A 44 5.49 -9.61 -7.85
CA SER A 44 5.60 -11.05 -8.03
C SER A 44 4.33 -11.74 -7.54
N ASP A 45 3.77 -12.61 -8.38
CA ASP A 45 2.70 -13.50 -7.96
C ASP A 45 3.21 -14.58 -6.98
N CYS A 46 2.35 -14.92 -6.03
CA CYS A 46 2.56 -16.00 -5.09
C CYS A 46 1.73 -17.23 -5.47
N ASP A 47 2.40 -18.32 -5.85
CA ASP A 47 1.75 -19.56 -6.27
C ASP A 47 0.86 -20.16 -5.19
N ALA A 48 1.30 -20.09 -3.93
CA ALA A 48 0.56 -20.60 -2.79
C ALA A 48 -0.77 -19.86 -2.56
N LEU A 49 -0.84 -18.59 -2.96
CA LEU A 49 -2.07 -17.78 -2.91
C LEU A 49 -2.80 -17.75 -4.27
N GLY A 50 -2.24 -18.39 -5.30
CA GLY A 50 -2.77 -18.39 -6.67
C GLY A 50 -2.68 -17.04 -7.38
N GLY A 51 -1.68 -16.22 -7.03
CA GLY A 51 -1.43 -14.91 -7.62
C GLY A 51 -2.25 -13.77 -7.02
N LEU A 52 -1.92 -12.54 -7.39
CA LEU A 52 -2.49 -11.34 -6.78
C LEU A 52 -4.00 -11.26 -6.99
N GLN A 53 -4.48 -11.52 -8.22
CA GLN A 53 -5.91 -11.43 -8.55
C GLN A 53 -6.76 -12.34 -7.65
N LYS A 54 -6.38 -13.62 -7.53
CA LYS A 54 -7.07 -14.57 -6.66
C LYS A 54 -6.98 -14.15 -5.19
N THR A 55 -5.80 -13.67 -4.75
CA THR A 55 -5.62 -13.17 -3.39
C THR A 55 -6.59 -12.03 -3.07
N LEU A 56 -6.82 -11.11 -4.01
CA LEU A 56 -7.77 -10.00 -3.83
C LEU A 56 -9.23 -10.49 -3.76
N GLU A 57 -9.61 -11.47 -4.59
CA GLU A 57 -10.93 -12.09 -4.58
C GLU A 57 -11.21 -12.81 -3.25
N ASP A 58 -10.28 -13.67 -2.82
CA ASP A 58 -10.39 -14.40 -1.55
C ASP A 58 -10.39 -13.45 -0.35
N MET A 59 -9.58 -12.38 -0.39
CA MET A 59 -9.54 -11.33 0.64
C MET A 59 -10.89 -10.62 0.78
N LYS A 60 -11.54 -10.27 -0.34
CA LYS A 60 -12.87 -9.66 -0.36
C LYS A 60 -13.96 -10.63 0.10
N ALA A 61 -13.84 -11.92 -0.24
CA ALA A 61 -14.76 -12.96 0.23
C ALA A 61 -14.64 -13.19 1.75
N ALA A 62 -13.44 -13.09 2.30
CA ALA A 62 -13.17 -13.28 3.73
C ALA A 62 -13.74 -12.17 4.62
N ASP A 63 -13.75 -10.91 4.16
CA ASP A 63 -14.48 -9.81 4.78
C ASP A 63 -14.72 -8.66 3.79
N SER A 64 -15.95 -8.60 3.26
CA SER A 64 -16.34 -7.56 2.30
C SER A 64 -16.55 -6.18 2.91
N ARG A 65 -16.49 -6.04 4.25
CA ARG A 65 -16.60 -4.77 4.97
C ARG A 65 -15.24 -4.24 5.45
N ALA A 66 -14.16 -4.99 5.29
CA ALA A 66 -12.85 -4.58 5.77
C ALA A 66 -12.37 -3.28 5.09
N VAL A 67 -12.20 -2.21 5.88
CA VAL A 67 -11.91 -0.86 5.36
C VAL A 67 -10.59 -0.81 4.62
N LEU A 68 -9.50 -1.27 5.23
CA LEU A 68 -8.17 -1.18 4.62
C LEU A 68 -8.00 -2.07 3.39
N PRO A 69 -8.43 -3.35 3.38
CA PRO A 69 -8.47 -4.18 2.18
C PRO A 69 -9.28 -3.57 1.03
N ARG A 70 -10.42 -2.94 1.31
CA ARG A 70 -11.20 -2.22 0.29
C ARG A 70 -10.47 -0.99 -0.25
N ALA A 71 -9.88 -0.20 0.65
CA ALA A 71 -9.04 0.95 0.26
C ALA A 71 -7.89 0.49 -0.64
N PHE A 72 -7.28 -0.65 -0.33
CA PHE A 72 -6.23 -1.24 -1.15
C PHE A 72 -6.73 -1.62 -2.55
N CYS A 73 -7.84 -2.34 -2.67
CA CYS A 73 -8.39 -2.74 -3.97
C CYS A 73 -8.76 -1.52 -4.84
N LEU A 74 -9.49 -0.56 -4.28
CA LEU A 74 -9.89 0.67 -4.99
C LEU A 74 -8.69 1.56 -5.32
N GLY A 75 -7.69 1.60 -4.43
CA GLY A 75 -6.43 2.29 -4.66
C GLY A 75 -5.65 1.69 -5.82
N LEU A 76 -5.58 0.35 -5.92
CA LEU A 76 -4.96 -0.34 -7.05
C LEU A 76 -5.69 -0.05 -8.37
N GLU A 77 -7.02 -0.10 -8.37
CA GLU A 77 -7.82 0.22 -9.55
C GLU A 77 -7.57 1.66 -10.03
N GLY A 78 -7.57 2.62 -9.09
CA GLY A 78 -7.30 4.03 -9.38
C GLY A 78 -5.85 4.31 -9.81
N LEU A 79 -4.86 3.68 -9.16
CA LEU A 79 -3.43 3.79 -9.53
C LEU A 79 -3.13 3.11 -10.88
N GLY A 80 -3.96 2.15 -11.32
CA GLY A 80 -3.88 1.56 -12.65
C GLY A 80 -4.18 2.54 -13.79
N THR A 81 -4.66 3.75 -13.50
CA THR A 81 -4.96 4.85 -14.46
C THR A 81 -6.00 4.53 -15.54
N GLY A 82 -6.62 3.34 -15.50
CA GLY A 82 -7.69 2.94 -16.42
C GLY A 82 -9.09 3.45 -16.04
N THR A 83 -9.24 4.04 -14.84
CA THR A 83 -10.52 4.53 -14.31
C THR A 83 -10.32 5.81 -13.49
N CYS A 84 -11.39 6.58 -13.30
CA CYS A 84 -11.49 7.64 -12.30
C CYS A 84 -12.97 7.97 -12.02
N THR A 85 -13.23 8.78 -11.01
CA THR A 85 -14.61 9.14 -10.61
C THR A 85 -15.39 9.93 -11.67
N ARG A 86 -14.70 10.47 -12.69
CA ARG A 86 -15.33 11.19 -13.81
C ARG A 86 -15.90 10.27 -14.88
N VAL A 87 -15.44 9.02 -14.98
CA VAL A 87 -15.78 8.10 -16.08
C VAL A 87 -16.41 6.80 -15.61
N ASN A 88 -16.38 6.52 -14.31
CA ASN A 88 -16.91 5.30 -13.72
C ASN A 88 -17.71 5.62 -12.45
N ASP A 89 -19.04 5.64 -12.58
CA ASP A 89 -19.95 5.93 -11.47
C ASP A 89 -19.96 4.83 -10.40
N VAL A 90 -19.68 3.57 -10.78
CA VAL A 90 -19.59 2.45 -9.83
C VAL A 90 -18.37 2.65 -8.93
N PHE A 91 -17.21 2.91 -9.54
CA PHE A 91 -15.97 3.19 -8.80
C PHE A 91 -16.13 4.39 -7.87
N LYS A 92 -16.79 5.46 -8.35
CA LYS A 92 -17.12 6.63 -7.52
C LYS A 92 -17.98 6.26 -6.32
N ALA A 93 -19.07 5.52 -6.53
CA ALA A 93 -19.96 5.10 -5.46
C ALA A 93 -19.25 4.20 -4.43
N GLU A 94 -18.36 3.30 -4.87
CA GLU A 94 -17.59 2.43 -3.98
C GLU A 94 -16.59 3.22 -3.13
N LEU A 95 -15.94 4.25 -3.67
CA LEU A 95 -15.06 5.17 -2.93
C LEU A 95 -15.85 6.00 -1.90
N GLU A 96 -16.99 6.55 -2.28
CA GLU A 96 -17.86 7.31 -1.36
C GLU A 96 -18.38 6.43 -0.22
N GLN A 97 -18.78 5.20 -0.53
CA GLN A 97 -19.22 4.22 0.48
C GLN A 97 -18.06 3.82 1.39
N LEU A 98 -16.86 3.58 0.83
CA LEU A 98 -15.66 3.29 1.63
C LEU A 98 -15.37 4.44 2.61
N GLN A 99 -15.48 5.69 2.16
CA GLN A 99 -15.26 6.85 3.01
C GLN A 99 -16.26 6.92 4.18
N ALA A 100 -17.54 6.66 3.92
CA ALA A 100 -18.58 6.64 4.94
C ALA A 100 -18.36 5.50 5.97
N ASP A 101 -18.02 4.32 5.47
CA ASP A 101 -17.75 3.14 6.28
C ASP A 101 -16.51 3.31 7.16
N ALA A 102 -15.45 3.89 6.62
CA ALA A 102 -14.23 4.19 7.37
C ALA A 102 -14.52 5.13 8.55
N VAL A 103 -15.37 6.14 8.37
CA VAL A 103 -15.81 7.03 9.46
C VAL A 103 -16.66 6.28 10.48
N SER A 104 -17.52 5.36 10.03
CA SER A 104 -18.43 4.64 10.91
C SER A 104 -17.75 3.60 11.79
N TYR A 105 -16.75 2.87 11.28
CA TYR A 105 -16.14 1.75 12.01
C TYR A 105 -14.64 1.51 11.71
N GLY A 106 -14.01 2.31 10.86
CA GLY A 106 -12.57 2.26 10.62
C GLY A 106 -11.76 3.00 11.71
N ASN A 107 -10.52 2.59 11.91
CA ASN A 107 -9.60 3.32 12.78
C ASN A 107 -8.97 4.52 12.04
N THR A 108 -8.27 5.40 12.76
CA THR A 108 -7.71 6.65 12.21
C THR A 108 -6.86 6.44 10.95
N ARG A 109 -5.98 5.42 10.95
CA ARG A 109 -5.12 5.13 9.81
C ARG A 109 -5.91 4.64 8.60
N GLU A 110 -6.92 3.80 8.84
CA GLU A 110 -7.80 3.30 7.77
C GLU A 110 -8.66 4.41 7.18
N GLN A 111 -9.12 5.36 8.00
CA GLN A 111 -9.80 6.58 7.55
C GLN A 111 -8.91 7.45 6.66
N GLN A 112 -7.62 7.57 6.99
CA GLN A 112 -6.66 8.29 6.15
C GLN A 112 -6.44 7.59 4.81
N HIS A 113 -6.28 6.26 4.79
CA HIS A 113 -6.17 5.50 3.54
C HIS A 113 -7.42 5.63 2.67
N ALA A 114 -8.62 5.51 3.25
CA ALA A 114 -9.89 5.72 2.55
C ALA A 114 -9.97 7.12 1.92
N LYS A 115 -9.57 8.15 2.67
CA LYS A 115 -9.50 9.53 2.18
C LYS A 115 -8.50 9.68 1.03
N ALA A 116 -7.31 9.09 1.16
CA ALA A 116 -6.26 9.19 0.15
C ALA A 116 -6.71 8.58 -1.20
N VAL A 117 -7.32 7.38 -1.17
CA VAL A 117 -7.78 6.73 -2.40
C VAL A 117 -8.97 7.43 -3.06
N LEU A 118 -9.87 8.04 -2.26
CA LEU A 118 -10.92 8.90 -2.80
C LEU A 118 -10.33 10.12 -3.52
N LEU A 119 -9.41 10.84 -2.86
CA LEU A 119 -8.72 11.99 -3.45
C LEU A 119 -8.00 11.60 -4.74
N TRP A 120 -7.33 10.44 -4.76
CA TRP A 120 -6.68 9.92 -5.96
C TRP A 120 -7.69 9.68 -7.08
N GLY A 121 -8.79 8.98 -6.79
CA GLY A 121 -9.86 8.71 -7.76
C GLY A 121 -10.51 9.97 -8.34
N GLU A 122 -10.54 11.07 -7.57
CA GLU A 122 -10.98 12.40 -8.01
C GLU A 122 -9.94 13.19 -8.82
N GLY A 123 -8.74 12.64 -9.03
CA GLY A 123 -7.63 13.30 -9.72
C GLY A 123 -6.84 14.28 -8.85
N LYS A 124 -7.10 14.32 -7.53
CA LYS A 124 -6.39 15.16 -6.55
C LYS A 124 -5.12 14.46 -6.06
N MET A 125 -4.24 14.10 -7.01
CA MET A 125 -3.08 13.24 -6.78
C MET A 125 -2.12 13.80 -5.71
N LYS A 126 -1.90 15.12 -5.72
CA LYS A 126 -1.02 15.78 -4.73
C LYS A 126 -1.60 15.72 -3.33
N GLU A 127 -2.90 15.94 -3.19
CA GLU A 127 -3.59 15.85 -1.90
C GLU A 127 -3.63 14.40 -1.39
N ALA A 128 -3.91 13.43 -2.26
CA ALA A 128 -3.85 12.00 -1.91
C ALA A 128 -2.47 11.61 -1.35
N THR A 129 -1.42 12.01 -2.08
CA THR A 129 -0.03 11.70 -1.70
C THR A 129 0.36 12.32 -0.36
N LYS A 130 -0.07 13.55 -0.07
CA LYS A 130 0.13 14.19 1.24
C LYS A 130 -0.50 13.38 2.38
N VAL A 131 -1.69 12.80 2.15
CA VAL A 131 -2.33 11.96 3.17
C VAL A 131 -1.53 10.68 3.42
N TRP A 132 -0.96 10.04 2.39
CA TRP A 132 -0.05 8.90 2.60
C TRP A 132 1.23 9.30 3.34
N GLU A 133 1.82 10.47 3.05
CA GLU A 133 2.96 11.00 3.81
C GLU A 133 2.63 11.31 5.29
N GLU A 134 1.43 11.80 5.58
CA GLU A 134 0.93 11.97 6.94
C GLU A 134 0.81 10.63 7.68
N ILE A 135 0.38 9.57 7.00
CA ILE A 135 0.39 8.22 7.56
C ILE A 135 1.82 7.79 7.87
N LEU A 136 2.77 7.95 6.94
CA LEU A 136 4.17 7.56 7.13
C LEU A 136 4.89 8.33 8.24
N THR A 137 4.43 9.55 8.55
CA THR A 137 4.92 10.31 9.69
C THR A 137 4.60 9.62 11.02
N ASN A 138 3.39 9.07 11.14
CA ASN A 138 2.91 8.39 12.36
C ASN A 138 3.22 6.89 12.39
N ASN A 139 3.23 6.26 11.21
CA ASN A 139 3.38 4.83 11.00
C ASN A 139 4.37 4.57 9.85
N PRO A 140 5.68 4.76 10.09
CA PRO A 140 6.71 4.68 9.04
C PRO A 140 6.88 3.28 8.41
N ILE A 141 6.35 2.25 9.06
CA ILE A 141 6.34 0.86 8.58
C ILE A 141 5.04 0.48 7.85
N ASP A 142 4.14 1.44 7.58
CA ASP A 142 2.96 1.19 6.75
C ASP A 142 3.35 0.97 5.29
N LEU A 143 3.43 -0.30 4.91
CA LEU A 143 3.88 -0.74 3.59
C LEU A 143 2.94 -0.29 2.46
N MET A 144 1.64 -0.19 2.73
CA MET A 144 0.66 0.30 1.76
C MET A 144 0.89 1.79 1.48
N ALA A 145 1.05 2.58 2.55
CA ALA A 145 1.25 4.03 2.42
C ALA A 145 2.52 4.36 1.65
N ILE A 146 3.65 3.70 1.95
CA ILE A 146 4.91 3.98 1.24
C ILE A 146 4.86 3.53 -0.21
N LYS A 147 4.24 2.38 -0.51
CA LYS A 147 4.11 1.90 -1.88
C LYS A 147 3.22 2.84 -2.71
N PHE A 148 2.07 3.24 -2.18
CA PHE A 148 1.15 4.12 -2.89
C PHE A 148 1.71 5.54 -3.04
N ALA A 149 2.41 6.08 -2.03
CA ALA A 149 3.11 7.36 -2.16
C ALA A 149 4.21 7.31 -3.23
N HIS A 150 5.02 6.24 -3.24
CA HIS A 150 6.08 6.05 -4.23
C HIS A 150 5.54 5.94 -5.66
N ASP A 151 4.48 5.15 -5.88
CA ASP A 151 3.80 5.05 -7.18
C ASP A 151 3.18 6.40 -7.59
N ALA A 152 2.57 7.11 -6.65
CA ALA A 152 2.01 8.44 -6.90
C ALA A 152 3.08 9.43 -7.36
N TYR A 153 4.24 9.46 -6.71
CA TYR A 153 5.36 10.30 -7.14
C TYR A 153 5.90 9.93 -8.52
N PHE A 154 5.90 8.64 -8.85
CA PHE A 154 6.24 8.18 -10.21
C PHE A 154 5.26 8.76 -11.24
N PHE A 155 3.94 8.64 -11.03
CA PHE A 155 2.94 9.18 -11.96
C PHE A 155 2.95 10.71 -12.06
N MET A 156 3.31 11.41 -10.98
CA MET A 156 3.44 12.87 -10.99
C MET A 156 4.80 13.36 -11.55
N GLY A 157 5.75 12.46 -11.79
CA GLY A 157 7.11 12.81 -12.22
C GLY A 157 7.96 13.50 -11.15
N ASP A 158 7.63 13.34 -9.86
CA ASP A 158 8.39 13.94 -8.75
C ASP A 158 9.49 12.99 -8.26
N ALA A 159 10.57 12.92 -9.03
CA ALA A 159 11.71 12.04 -8.74
C ALA A 159 12.33 12.30 -7.36
N LYS A 160 12.35 13.57 -6.91
CA LYS A 160 12.93 13.94 -5.61
C LYS A 160 12.12 13.35 -4.48
N MET A 161 10.81 13.54 -4.49
CA MET A 161 9.97 12.97 -3.44
C MET A 161 9.86 11.45 -3.52
N LYS A 162 9.94 10.86 -4.73
CA LYS A 162 10.05 9.41 -4.91
C LYS A 162 11.24 8.81 -4.13
N ARG A 163 12.39 9.50 -4.13
CA ARG A 163 13.56 9.16 -3.32
C ARG A 163 13.37 9.50 -1.84
N ASP A 164 13.02 10.75 -1.57
CA ASP A 164 13.07 11.33 -0.22
C ASP A 164 12.04 10.69 0.73
N SER A 165 10.87 10.31 0.23
CA SER A 165 9.83 9.60 1.00
C SER A 165 10.35 8.26 1.54
N VAL A 166 10.95 7.44 0.66
CA VAL A 166 11.52 6.14 1.06
C VAL A 166 12.73 6.32 1.98
N GLN A 167 13.59 7.29 1.67
CA GLN A 167 14.76 7.61 2.49
C GLN A 167 14.38 8.05 3.91
N ALA A 168 13.23 8.73 4.09
CA ALA A 168 12.74 9.18 5.38
C ALA A 168 12.21 8.04 6.28
N VAL A 169 11.77 6.92 5.69
CA VAL A 169 11.22 5.79 6.45
C VAL A 169 12.21 4.68 6.73
N ILE A 170 13.17 4.40 5.85
CA ILE A 170 14.14 3.30 6.01
C ILE A 170 14.82 3.28 7.40
N PRO A 171 15.34 4.41 7.94
CA PRO A 171 15.98 4.40 9.26
C PRO A 171 15.04 4.09 10.44
N LYS A 172 13.73 4.10 10.21
CA LYS A 172 12.70 3.84 11.23
C LYS A 172 12.24 2.37 11.24
N HIS A 173 12.69 1.56 10.29
CA HIS A 173 12.43 0.12 10.22
C HIS A 173 13.49 -0.65 11.01
N LYS A 174 13.11 -1.81 11.55
CA LYS A 174 14.03 -2.71 12.28
C LYS A 174 14.86 -3.59 11.34
N GLY A 175 14.47 -3.68 10.07
CA GLY A 175 15.16 -4.42 9.02
C GLY A 175 14.72 -5.87 8.87
N ASN A 176 13.74 -6.31 9.68
CA ASN A 176 13.16 -7.64 9.62
C ASN A 176 11.67 -7.63 9.25
N GLU A 177 11.11 -6.45 8.96
CA GLU A 177 9.77 -6.31 8.45
C GLU A 177 9.64 -6.98 7.06
N PRO A 178 8.46 -7.54 6.73
CA PRO A 178 8.19 -8.03 5.39
C PRO A 178 8.48 -6.96 4.35
N CYS A 179 9.08 -7.37 3.23
CA CYS A 179 9.48 -6.49 2.13
C CYS A 179 10.54 -5.42 2.45
N TYR A 180 11.29 -5.53 3.56
CA TYR A 180 12.32 -4.52 3.89
C TYR A 180 13.37 -4.34 2.79
N SER A 181 13.88 -5.42 2.19
CA SER A 181 14.81 -5.35 1.04
C SER A 181 14.17 -4.67 -0.18
N TYR A 182 12.86 -4.79 -0.37
CA TYR A 182 12.17 -4.10 -1.47
C TYR A 182 12.07 -2.59 -1.24
N LEU A 183 12.12 -2.11 0.02
CA LEU A 183 12.26 -0.67 0.27
C LEU A 183 13.62 -0.15 -0.20
N HIS A 184 14.68 -0.95 -0.06
CA HIS A 184 15.99 -0.61 -0.65
C HIS A 184 15.93 -0.56 -2.18
N GLY A 185 15.20 -1.49 -2.82
CA GLY A 185 14.91 -1.41 -4.26
C GLY A 185 14.13 -0.16 -4.65
N MET A 186 13.11 0.23 -3.88
CA MET A 186 12.34 1.46 -4.11
C MET A 186 13.20 2.72 -3.96
N LEU A 187 14.09 2.75 -2.96
CA LEU A 187 15.05 3.84 -2.76
C LEU A 187 16.07 3.89 -3.90
N ALA A 188 16.62 2.74 -4.31
CA ALA A 188 17.55 2.65 -5.43
C ALA A 188 16.93 3.22 -6.70
N PHE A 189 15.66 2.91 -6.99
CA PHE A 189 14.96 3.50 -8.13
C PHE A 189 14.73 5.01 -7.98
N GLY A 190 14.40 5.50 -6.78
CA GLY A 190 14.32 6.95 -6.53
C GLY A 190 15.66 7.67 -6.73
N LEU A 191 16.76 7.06 -6.28
CA LEU A 191 18.13 7.57 -6.47
C LEU A 191 18.53 7.60 -7.94
N GLU A 192 18.23 6.55 -8.70
CA GLU A 192 18.48 6.45 -10.13
C GLU A 192 17.78 7.57 -10.89
N GLU A 193 16.51 7.85 -10.58
CA GLU A 193 15.77 8.94 -11.23
C GLU A 193 16.24 10.34 -10.81
N CYS A 194 16.95 10.42 -9.69
CA CYS A 194 17.70 11.60 -9.28
C CYS A 194 19.13 11.64 -9.86
N LYS A 195 19.50 10.71 -10.74
CA LYS A 195 20.82 10.56 -11.37
C LYS A 195 21.96 10.27 -10.36
N GLN A 196 21.62 9.67 -9.22
CA GLN A 196 22.54 9.30 -8.14
C GLN A 196 22.92 7.82 -8.24
N TYR A 197 23.50 7.44 -9.38
CA TYR A 197 23.69 6.03 -9.75
C TYR A 197 24.56 5.24 -8.76
N ASP A 198 25.67 5.81 -8.28
CA ASP A 198 26.55 5.15 -7.31
C ASP A 198 25.85 4.84 -5.99
N GLN A 199 24.93 5.72 -5.56
CA GLN A 199 24.13 5.46 -4.36
C GLN A 199 23.02 4.46 -4.66
N ALA A 200 22.39 4.53 -5.83
CA ALA A 200 21.36 3.60 -6.26
C ALA A 200 21.88 2.15 -6.27
N GLU A 201 23.07 1.91 -6.85
CA GLU A 201 23.70 0.58 -6.88
C GLU A 201 23.97 0.04 -5.47
N LYS A 202 24.45 0.88 -4.55
CA LYS A 202 24.70 0.47 -3.16
C LYS A 202 23.43 0.07 -2.42
N GLU A 203 22.33 0.77 -2.65
CA GLU A 203 21.04 0.40 -2.06
C GLU A 203 20.47 -0.86 -2.70
N ALA A 204 20.59 -1.04 -4.03
CA ALA A 204 20.08 -2.21 -4.74
C ALA A 204 20.74 -3.55 -4.33
N MET A 205 21.92 -3.49 -3.70
CA MET A 205 22.67 -4.66 -3.24
C MET A 205 22.32 -5.09 -1.80
N LYS A 206 21.37 -4.41 -1.13
CA LYS A 206 20.90 -4.74 0.23
C LYS A 206 19.61 -5.56 0.18
#